data_AF-A0A9D4PZY2-F1
#
_entry.id   AF-A0A9D4PZY2-F1
#
_cell.length_a   1.000
_cell.length_b   1.000
_cell.length_c   1.000
_cell.angle_alpha   90.00
_cell.angle_beta   90.00
_cell.angle_gamma   90.00
#
_symmetry.space_group_name_H-M   'P 1'
#
loop_
_entity.id
_entity.type
_entity.pdbx_description
1 polymer ?
#
loop_
_entity_poly.entity_id
_entity_poly.type
_entity_poly.pdbx_seq_one_letter_code
_entity_poly.pdbx_strand_id
1 'polypeptide(L)'
;MVDVVVHMHETIIVEYGIDKKVGTLKQCNQLQTFNAAGQLAGRLAVPWLSDKMPLSRCAFTSANLIIVAACLLLTAVVQDYITLALLTAAVGVCEGYLICIKGVLAGEYLGVESLGLFTGLEGIFMSPVALSAPVLIDYVQPYVHSVLS
;
A
#
# COMPACT_ATOMS: atom_id res chain seq x y z
N MET A 1 5.22 -3.06 -8.79
CA MET A 1 5.46 -1.61 -8.60
C MET A 1 4.57 -1.03 -7.50
N VAL A 2 3.25 -1.17 -7.55
CA VAL A 2 2.34 -0.67 -6.49
C VAL A 2 2.64 -1.32 -5.13
N ASP A 3 2.89 -2.63 -5.11
CA ASP A 3 3.21 -3.40 -3.89
C ASP A 3 4.45 -2.87 -3.16
N VAL A 4 5.53 -2.52 -3.90
CA VAL A 4 6.73 -1.87 -3.33
C VAL A 4 6.40 -0.50 -2.73
N VAL A 5 5.62 0.32 -3.45
CA VAL A 5 5.28 1.68 -3.00
C VAL A 5 4.47 1.62 -1.71
N VAL A 6 3.59 0.63 -1.57
CA VAL A 6 2.82 0.47 -0.33
C VAL A 6 3.68 -0.13 0.78
N HIS A 7 4.58 -1.07 0.48
CA HIS A 7 5.50 -1.57 1.50
C HIS A 7 6.43 -0.48 2.05
N MET A 8 6.88 0.44 1.19
CA MET A 8 7.57 1.65 1.62
C MET A 8 6.67 2.56 2.48
N HIS A 9 5.39 2.67 2.14
CA HIS A 9 4.44 3.47 2.92
C HIS A 9 4.33 2.96 4.36
N GLU A 10 4.31 1.64 4.58
CA GLU A 10 4.25 1.03 5.90
C GLU A 10 5.48 1.33 6.76
N THR A 11 6.68 1.35 6.18
CA THR A 11 7.90 1.67 6.94
C THR A 11 8.02 3.17 7.20
N ILE A 12 7.75 4.00 6.18
CA ILE A 12 7.89 5.46 6.26
C ILE A 12 6.87 6.06 7.22
N ILE A 13 5.64 5.54 7.31
CA ILE A 13 4.62 6.11 8.20
C ILE A 13 4.93 5.92 9.68
N VAL A 14 5.62 4.82 10.04
CA VAL A 14 6.07 4.56 11.41
C VAL A 14 7.20 5.52 11.77
N GLU A 15 8.17 5.70 10.87
CA GLU A 15 9.27 6.64 11.05
C GLU A 15 8.78 8.10 11.10
N TYR A 16 7.83 8.46 10.24
CA TYR A 16 7.17 9.77 10.23
C TYR A 16 6.39 10.05 11.52
N GLY A 17 5.70 9.05 12.07
CA GLY A 17 5.01 9.17 13.36
C GLY A 17 5.96 9.39 14.54
N ILE A 18 7.15 8.77 14.47
CA ILE A 18 8.23 8.95 15.45
C ILE A 18 8.86 10.35 15.32
N ASP A 19 9.19 10.77 14.09
CA ASP A 19 9.87 12.05 13.80
C ASP A 19 9.02 13.25 14.21
N LYS A 20 7.72 13.24 13.87
CA LYS A 20 6.79 14.32 14.24
C LYS A 20 6.32 14.27 15.70
N LYS A 21 6.74 13.28 16.50
CA LYS A 21 6.30 13.06 17.89
C LYS A 21 4.77 13.10 18.06
N VAL A 22 4.03 12.66 17.05
CA VAL A 22 2.55 12.74 17.04
C VAL A 22 1.93 11.73 18.03
N GLY A 23 2.72 10.76 18.52
CA GLY A 23 2.30 9.80 19.53
C GLY A 23 3.46 9.03 20.16
N THR A 24 3.12 8.12 21.07
CA THR A 24 4.10 7.18 21.66
C THR A 24 4.51 6.13 20.63
N LEU A 25 5.73 5.59 20.71
CA LEU A 25 6.24 4.50 19.86
C LEU A 25 5.24 3.32 19.71
N LYS A 26 4.47 3.06 20.77
CA LYS A 26 3.38 2.07 20.80
C LYS A 26 2.24 2.39 19.84
N GLN A 27 1.84 3.65 19.73
CA GLN A 27 0.79 4.11 18.82
C GLN A 27 1.26 4.06 17.37
N CYS A 28 2.52 4.43 17.10
CA CYS A 28 3.11 4.31 15.76
C CYS A 28 3.11 2.85 15.27
N ASN A 29 3.42 1.89 16.15
CA ASN A 29 3.36 0.47 15.82
C ASN A 29 1.92 -0.03 15.60
N GLN A 30 0.93 0.57 16.28
CA GLN A 30 -0.48 0.25 16.05
C GLN A 30 -0.97 0.66 14.64
N LEU A 31 -0.38 1.68 14.00
CA LEU A 31 -0.72 2.01 12.60
C LEU A 31 -0.46 0.83 11.66
N GLN A 32 0.61 0.07 11.89
CA GLN A 32 0.91 -1.12 11.09
C GLN A 32 -0.13 -2.23 11.30
N THR A 33 -0.64 -2.36 12.53
CA THR A 33 -1.74 -3.28 12.83
C THR A 33 -3.04 -2.84 12.16
N PHE A 34 -3.33 -1.53 12.10
CA PHE A 34 -4.46 -0.98 11.36
C PHE A 34 -4.34 -1.20 9.85
N ASN A 35 -3.14 -1.06 9.28
CA ASN A 35 -2.90 -1.38 7.88
C ASN A 35 -3.18 -2.85 7.59
N ALA A 36 -2.63 -3.76 8.40
CA ALA A 36 -2.86 -5.19 8.26
C ALA A 36 -4.35 -5.56 8.39
N ALA A 37 -5.06 -4.94 9.34
CA ALA A 37 -6.50 -5.11 9.47
C ALA A 37 -7.26 -4.60 8.24
N GLY A 38 -6.85 -3.46 7.68
CA GLY A 38 -7.36 -2.91 6.44
C GLY A 38 -7.14 -3.85 5.26
N GLN A 39 -5.94 -4.43 5.11
CA GLN A 39 -5.64 -5.41 4.07
C GLN A 39 -6.55 -6.63 4.16
N LEU A 40 -6.77 -7.17 5.36
CA LEU A 40 -7.68 -8.30 5.58
C LEU A 40 -9.12 -7.93 5.20
N ALA A 41 -9.57 -6.74 5.59
CA ALA A 41 -10.90 -6.23 5.22
C ALA A 41 -11.03 -6.04 3.70
N GLY A 42 -9.99 -5.50 3.04
CA GLY A 42 -9.92 -5.31 1.59
C GLY A 42 -10.01 -6.62 0.81
N ARG A 43 -9.33 -7.66 1.29
CA ARG A 43 -9.34 -9.01 0.70
C ARG A 43 -10.68 -9.73 0.84
N LEU A 44 -11.51 -9.38 1.81
CA LEU A 44 -12.82 -10.02 2.04
C LEU A 44 -13.98 -9.19 1.47
N ALA A 45 -14.02 -7.90 1.75
CA ALA A 45 -15.16 -7.05 1.46
C ALA A 45 -15.22 -6.64 -0.02
N VAL A 46 -14.08 -6.30 -0.61
CA VAL A 46 -14.02 -5.71 -1.95
C VAL A 46 -14.18 -6.72 -3.09
N PRO A 47 -13.64 -7.96 -3.05
CA PRO A 47 -13.96 -8.95 -4.08
C PRO A 47 -15.44 -9.35 -4.06
N TRP A 48 -16.07 -9.37 -2.87
CA TRP A 48 -17.52 -9.57 -2.73
C TRP A 48 -18.32 -8.42 -3.37
N LEU A 49 -17.83 -7.19 -3.25
CA LEU A 49 -18.43 -6.01 -3.88
C LEU A 49 -18.22 -6.00 -5.40
N SER A 50 -17.03 -6.42 -5.84
CA SER A 50 -16.64 -6.48 -7.26
C SER A 50 -17.39 -7.56 -8.03
N ASP A 51 -17.83 -8.64 -7.37
CA ASP A 51 -18.66 -9.68 -8.00
C ASP A 51 -20.10 -9.20 -8.24
N LYS A 52 -20.58 -8.26 -7.42
CA LYS A 52 -21.93 -7.67 -7.52
C LYS A 52 -22.06 -6.54 -8.54
N MET A 53 -20.95 -5.89 -8.93
CA MET A 53 -20.99 -4.75 -9.85
C MET A 53 -20.69 -5.19 -11.29
N PRO A 54 -21.52 -4.81 -12.28
CA PRO A 54 -21.29 -5.13 -13.69
C PRO A 54 -20.20 -4.25 -14.35
N LEU A 55 -19.31 -3.63 -13.56
CA LEU A 55 -18.23 -2.79 -14.09
C LEU A 55 -17.09 -3.64 -14.62
N SER A 56 -16.45 -3.15 -15.70
CA SER A 56 -15.22 -3.75 -16.22
C SER A 56 -14.14 -3.76 -15.14
N ARG A 57 -13.58 -4.95 -14.85
CA ARG A 57 -12.56 -5.19 -13.79
C ARG A 57 -11.35 -4.25 -13.91
N CYS A 58 -10.99 -3.84 -15.13
CA CYS A 58 -9.95 -2.83 -15.39
C CYS A 58 -10.32 -1.41 -14.96
N ALA A 59 -11.58 -0.99 -15.14
CA ALA A 59 -12.03 0.34 -14.71
C ALA A 59 -12.04 0.47 -13.18
N PHE A 60 -12.41 -0.62 -12.49
CA PHE A 60 -12.40 -0.64 -11.02
C PHE A 60 -10.97 -0.64 -10.46
N THR A 61 -10.05 -1.38 -11.11
CA THR A 61 -8.62 -1.41 -10.72
C THR A 61 -7.96 -0.04 -10.91
N SER A 62 -8.23 0.65 -12.03
CA SER A 62 -7.68 1.99 -12.29
C SER A 62 -8.25 3.04 -11.33
N ALA A 63 -9.55 2.99 -11.01
CA ALA A 63 -10.14 3.86 -10.00
C ALA A 63 -9.50 3.64 -8.62
N ASN A 64 -9.28 2.38 -8.23
CA ASN A 64 -8.60 2.04 -6.97
C ASN A 64 -7.18 2.60 -6.91
N LEU A 65 -6.42 2.56 -8.01
CA LEU A 65 -5.08 3.14 -8.08
C LEU A 65 -5.09 4.66 -7.92
N ILE A 66 -6.07 5.35 -8.50
CA ILE A 66 -6.24 6.80 -8.33
C ILE A 66 -6.53 7.13 -6.87
N ILE A 67 -7.40 6.35 -6.22
CA ILE A 67 -7.73 6.52 -4.79
C ILE A 67 -6.48 6.33 -3.93
N VAL A 68 -5.67 5.28 -4.17
CA VAL A 68 -4.42 5.04 -3.44
C VAL A 68 -3.43 6.20 -3.64
N ALA A 69 -3.26 6.68 -4.88
CA ALA A 69 -2.37 7.80 -5.16
C ALA A 69 -2.81 9.08 -4.44
N ALA A 70 -4.11 9.38 -4.42
CA ALA A 70 -4.66 10.51 -3.66
C ALA A 70 -4.44 10.35 -2.15
N CYS A 71 -4.65 9.14 -1.63
CA CYS A 71 -4.40 8.79 -0.22
C CYS A 71 -2.94 9.07 0.18
N LEU A 72 -1.98 8.62 -0.65
CA LEU A 72 -0.55 8.82 -0.40
C LEU A 72 -0.17 10.32 -0.40
N LEU A 73 -0.72 11.10 -1.31
CA LEU A 73 -0.49 12.55 -1.35
C LEU A 73 -1.08 13.26 -0.13
N LEU A 74 -2.25 12.84 0.34
CA LEU A 74 -2.87 13.37 1.55
C LEU A 74 -2.06 13.03 2.81
N THR A 75 -1.49 11.82 2.89
CA THR A 75 -0.63 11.42 4.01
C THR A 75 0.60 12.32 4.15
N ALA A 76 1.14 12.84 3.04
CA ALA A 76 2.28 13.76 3.08
C ALA A 76 1.96 15.13 3.71
N VAL A 77 0.69 15.55 3.71
CA VAL A 77 0.25 16.86 4.21
C VAL A 77 -0.31 16.78 5.62
N VAL A 78 -0.90 15.64 5.98
CA VAL A 78 -1.59 15.45 7.27
C VAL A 78 -0.59 15.31 8.43
N GLN A 79 -0.90 15.96 9.55
CA GLN A 79 -0.10 15.95 10.78
C GLN A 79 -0.85 15.36 11.98
N ASP A 80 -2.09 14.93 11.78
CA ASP A 80 -2.96 14.40 12.83
C ASP A 80 -2.97 12.87 12.85
N TYR A 81 -2.82 12.27 14.03
CA TYR A 81 -2.71 10.82 14.21
C TYR A 81 -3.96 10.05 13.77
N ILE A 82 -5.15 10.57 14.09
CA ILE A 82 -6.41 9.88 13.78
C ILE A 82 -6.62 9.87 12.27
N THR A 83 -6.33 11.00 11.64
CA THR A 83 -6.45 11.15 10.19
C THR A 83 -5.43 10.26 9.47
N LEU A 84 -4.18 10.20 9.95
CA LEU A 84 -3.15 9.27 9.48
C LEU A 84 -3.60 7.80 9.60
N ALA A 85 -4.14 7.40 10.74
CA ALA A 85 -4.60 6.02 10.95
C ALA A 85 -5.74 5.64 9.97
N LEU A 86 -6.68 6.55 9.71
CA LEU A 86 -7.75 6.34 8.73
C LEU A 86 -7.23 6.25 7.30
N LEU A 87 -6.31 7.14 6.90
CA LEU A 87 -5.64 7.11 5.60
C LEU A 87 -4.90 5.78 5.41
N THR A 88 -4.15 5.34 6.41
CA THR A 88 -3.41 4.08 6.39
C THR A 88 -4.34 2.88 6.24
N ALA A 89 -5.43 2.82 7.01
CA ALA A 89 -6.41 1.76 6.89
C ALA A 89 -7.08 1.75 5.51
N ALA A 90 -7.38 2.93 4.94
CA ALA A 90 -7.94 3.04 3.59
C ALA A 90 -6.95 2.56 2.50
N VAL A 91 -5.66 2.90 2.62
CA VAL A 91 -4.60 2.36 1.75
C VAL A 91 -4.54 0.84 1.86
N GLY A 92 -4.55 0.29 3.08
CA GLY A 92 -4.55 -1.16 3.32
C GLY A 92 -5.74 -1.87 2.67
N VAL A 93 -6.95 -1.31 2.77
CA VAL A 93 -8.15 -1.87 2.10
C VAL A 93 -7.98 -1.89 0.57
N CYS A 94 -7.49 -0.79 -0.01
CA CYS A 94 -7.28 -0.69 -1.45
C CYS A 94 -6.18 -1.64 -1.94
N GLU A 95 -5.15 -1.87 -1.12
CA GLU A 95 -4.06 -2.81 -1.40
C GLU A 95 -4.55 -4.27 -1.34
N GLY A 96 -5.30 -4.62 -0.29
CA GLY A 96 -5.92 -5.93 -0.16
C GLY A 96 -6.78 -6.30 -1.36
N TYR A 97 -7.52 -5.32 -1.91
CA TYR A 97 -8.24 -5.49 -3.16
C TYR A 97 -7.33 -5.73 -4.36
N LEU A 98 -6.25 -4.94 -4.50
CA LEU A 98 -5.31 -5.05 -5.62
C LEU A 98 -4.67 -6.45 -5.69
N ILE A 99 -4.37 -7.03 -4.53
CA ILE A 99 -3.81 -8.39 -4.41
C ILE A 99 -4.82 -9.47 -4.82
N CYS A 100 -6.11 -9.27 -4.54
CA CYS A 100 -7.16 -10.20 -4.99
C CYS A 100 -7.42 -10.07 -6.49
N ILE A 101 -7.59 -8.85 -7.00
CA ILE A 101 -7.94 -8.63 -8.41
C ILE A 101 -6.78 -9.01 -9.34
N LYS A 102 -5.51 -8.84 -8.93
CA LYS A 102 -4.34 -9.22 -9.76
C LYS A 102 -4.34 -10.71 -10.10
N GLY A 103 -4.68 -11.58 -9.15
CA GLY A 103 -4.74 -13.02 -9.37
C GLY A 103 -5.88 -13.41 -10.31
N VAL A 104 -7.06 -12.78 -10.14
CA VAL A 104 -8.23 -13.00 -11.00
C VAL A 104 -7.94 -12.55 -12.43
N LEU A 105 -7.40 -11.35 -12.60
CA LEU A 105 -7.10 -10.78 -13.92
C LEU A 105 -5.99 -11.58 -14.61
N ALA A 106 -4.93 -11.95 -13.90
CA ALA A 106 -3.86 -12.78 -14.46
C ALA A 106 -4.37 -14.17 -14.87
N GLY A 107 -5.27 -14.78 -14.10
CA GLY A 107 -5.92 -16.04 -14.48
C GLY A 107 -6.81 -15.92 -15.72
N GLU A 108 -7.48 -14.78 -15.90
CA GLU A 108 -8.37 -14.52 -17.05
C GLU A 108 -7.60 -14.22 -18.34
N TYR A 109 -6.48 -13.50 -18.25
CA TYR A 109 -5.69 -13.09 -19.43
C TYR A 109 -4.60 -14.09 -19.85
N LEU A 110 -3.92 -14.74 -18.90
CA LEU A 110 -2.77 -15.62 -19.17
C LEU A 110 -3.10 -17.11 -19.05
N GLY A 111 -4.30 -17.44 -18.53
CA GLY A 111 -4.67 -18.79 -18.17
C GLY A 111 -4.01 -19.25 -16.86
N VAL A 112 -4.66 -20.19 -16.17
CA VAL A 112 -4.24 -20.67 -14.84
C VAL A 112 -2.84 -21.29 -14.85
N GLU A 113 -2.42 -21.83 -16.00
CA GLU A 113 -1.15 -22.55 -16.16
C GLU A 113 0.08 -21.62 -16.12
N SER A 114 -0.08 -20.35 -16.56
CA SER A 114 1.01 -19.36 -16.58
C SER A 114 1.03 -18.45 -15.35
N LEU A 115 0.07 -18.57 -14.44
CA LEU A 115 0.01 -17.76 -13.21
C LEU A 115 1.27 -17.89 -12.37
N GLY A 116 1.79 -19.11 -12.21
CA GLY A 116 3.00 -19.37 -11.42
C GLY A 116 4.26 -18.74 -12.03
N LEU A 117 4.35 -18.71 -13.37
CA LEU A 117 5.46 -18.05 -14.06
C LEU A 117 5.36 -16.53 -13.95
N PHE A 118 4.16 -15.97 -14.04
CA PHE A 118 3.93 -14.53 -13.95
C PHE A 118 4.23 -14.01 -12.54
N THR A 119 3.76 -14.71 -11.50
CA THR A 119 4.07 -14.35 -10.10
C THR A 119 5.55 -14.54 -9.78
N GLY A 120 6.19 -15.57 -10.35
CA GLY A 120 7.64 -15.76 -10.26
C GLY A 120 8.43 -14.61 -10.89
N LEU A 121 8.05 -14.19 -12.10
CA LEU A 121 8.68 -13.05 -12.79
C LEU A 121 8.44 -11.74 -12.03
N GLU A 122 7.22 -11.50 -11.54
CA GLU A 122 6.89 -10.34 -10.69
C GLU A 122 7.84 -10.29 -9.49
N GLY A 123 8.03 -11.41 -8.79
CA GLY A 123 8.91 -11.51 -7.63
C GLY A 123 10.38 -11.23 -7.93
N ILE A 124 10.88 -11.71 -9.08
CA ILE A 124 12.26 -11.45 -9.53
C ILE A 124 12.46 -9.97 -9.85
N PHE A 125 11.50 -9.31 -10.49
CA PHE A 125 11.56 -7.87 -10.76
C PHE A 125 11.36 -7.02 -9.49
N MET A 126 10.58 -7.50 -8.51
CA MET A 126 10.32 -6.77 -7.27
C MET A 126 11.45 -6.87 -6.26
N SER A 127 12.14 -8.00 -6.17
CA SER A 127 13.23 -8.24 -5.22
C SER A 127 14.33 -7.16 -5.22
N PRO A 128 14.90 -6.75 -6.38
CA PRO A 128 15.91 -5.68 -6.39
C PRO A 128 15.33 -4.33 -5.96
N VAL A 129 14.07 -4.05 -6.27
CA VAL A 129 13.41 -2.80 -5.87
C VAL A 129 13.15 -2.79 -4.36
N ALA A 130 12.68 -3.89 -3.79
CA ALA A 130 12.48 -4.04 -2.36
C ALA A 130 13.78 -3.92 -1.56
N LEU A 131 14.90 -4.43 -2.12
CA LEU A 131 16.23 -4.26 -1.52
C LEU A 131 16.74 -2.82 -1.60
N SER A 132 16.43 -2.09 -2.68
CA SER A 132 16.79 -0.68 -2.81
C SER A 132 15.96 0.26 -1.93
N ALA A 133 14.81 -0.23 -1.43
CA ALA A 133 13.87 0.59 -0.67
C ALA A 133 14.42 1.16 0.64
N PRO A 134 14.98 0.36 1.56
CA PRO A 134 15.57 0.88 2.79
C PRO A 134 16.78 1.79 2.52
N VAL A 135 17.54 1.52 1.45
CA VAL A 135 18.70 2.34 1.06
C VAL A 135 18.26 3.72 0.59
N LEU A 136 17.15 3.82 -0.14
CA LEU A 136 16.55 5.08 -0.57
C LEU A 136 16.01 5.89 0.63
N ILE A 137 15.37 5.22 1.58
CA ILE A 137 14.85 5.87 2.79
C ILE A 137 16.01 6.43 3.63
N ASP A 138 17.07 5.65 3.84
CA ASP A 138 18.29 6.08 4.54
C ASP A 138 18.95 7.29 3.87
N TYR A 139 18.97 7.33 2.53
CA TYR A 139 19.52 8.46 1.77
C TYR A 139 18.67 9.74 1.87
N VAL A 140 17.34 9.62 1.94
CA VAL A 140 16.41 10.78 1.91
C VAL A 140 16.19 11.36 3.31
N GLN A 141 16.24 10.54 4.34
CA GLN A 141 16.06 10.93 5.75
C GLN A 141 16.91 12.13 6.22
N PRO A 142 18.22 12.25 5.91
CA PRO A 142 19.01 13.41 6.32
C PRO A 142 18.61 14.72 5.63
N TYR A 143 18.04 14.66 4.42
CA TYR A 143 17.57 15.87 3.71
C TYR A 143 16.26 16.42 4.30
N VAL A 144 15.38 15.54 4.77
CA VAL A 144 14.12 15.95 5.43
C VAL A 144 14.41 16.64 6.76
N HIS A 145 15.38 16.14 7.53
CA HIS A 145 15.76 16.73 8.82
C HIS A 145 16.36 18.14 8.70
N SER A 146 17.05 18.44 7.60
CA SER A 146 17.64 19.76 7.32
C SER A 146 16.62 20.83 6.91
N VAL A 147 15.43 20.47 6.42
CA VAL A 147 14.42 21.42 5.95
C VAL A 147 13.43 21.81 7.05
N LEU A 148 13.39 21.04 8.14
CA LEU A 148 12.53 21.27 9.31
C LEU A 148 13.26 21.90 10.51
N SER A 149 14.57 22.19 10.39
CA SER A 149 15.37 22.98 11.35
C SER A 149 15.54 24.41 10.90
#